data_AF-A0A285RNG2-F1
#
_entry.id   AF-A0A285RNG2-F1
#
_cell.length_a   1.000
_cell.length_b   1.000
_cell.length_c   1.000
_cell.angle_alpha   90.00
_cell.angle_beta   90.00
_cell.angle_gamma   90.00
#
_symmetry.space_group_name_H-M   'P 1'
#
loop_
_entity.id
_entity.type
_entity.pdbx_description
1 polymer ?
#
loop_
_entity_poly.entity_id
_entity_poly.type
_entity_poly.pdbx_seq_one_letter_code
_entity_poly.pdbx_strand_id
1 'polypeptide(L)'
;MTITRTTHRSVTFYHPFRLTGHDRLFPPGIYEVETTEELDAMAATRTYKKIECRIPVLVEGSRDIEEEILIVDPAALDAALVLDADPLREEEREALLGRLGTSAKPPIANGGASQH
;
A
#
# COMPACT_ATOMS: atom_id res chain seq x y z
N MET A 1 -31.77 13.19 12.34
CA MET A 1 -30.94 12.02 12.68
C MET A 1 -30.56 11.36 11.37
N THR A 2 -29.28 11.30 11.01
CA THR A 2 -28.81 10.55 9.84
C THR A 2 -28.56 9.10 10.24
N ILE A 3 -28.78 8.17 9.31
CA ILE A 3 -28.51 6.75 9.55
C ILE A 3 -27.07 6.50 9.11
N THR A 4 -26.19 6.22 10.06
CA THR A 4 -24.80 5.86 9.78
C THR A 4 -24.56 4.39 10.09
N ARG A 5 -23.60 3.80 9.38
CA ARG A 5 -23.07 2.46 9.63
C ARG A 5 -21.55 2.53 9.56
N THR A 6 -20.89 1.84 10.48
CA THR A 6 -19.44 1.63 10.41
C THR A 6 -19.18 0.22 9.90
N THR A 7 -18.22 0.08 8.98
CA THR A 7 -17.75 -1.20 8.46
C THR A 7 -16.26 -1.35 8.72
N HIS A 8 -15.82 -2.56 9.03
CA HIS A 8 -14.40 -2.86 9.26
C HIS A 8 -13.89 -3.71 8.11
N ARG A 9 -12.76 -3.32 7.52
CA ARG A 9 -12.07 -4.10 6.49
C ARG A 9 -10.56 -4.08 6.73
N SER A 10 -9.88 -5.15 6.40
CA SER A 10 -8.42 -5.19 6.36
C SER A 10 -7.95 -4.95 4.93
N VAL A 11 -6.97 -4.07 4.75
CA VAL A 11 -6.32 -3.80 3.46
C VAL A 11 -4.83 -4.12 3.57
N THR A 12 -4.22 -4.58 2.48
CA THR A 12 -2.79 -4.87 2.43
C THR A 12 -2.12 -3.85 1.54
N PHE A 13 -1.06 -3.23 2.05
CA PHE A 13 -0.13 -2.42 1.26
C PHE A 13 1.16 -3.21 1.09
N TYR A 14 1.55 -3.49 -0.14
CA TYR A 14 2.76 -4.22 -0.47
C TYR A 14 4.00 -3.32 -0.46
N HIS A 15 3.81 -2.00 -0.58
CA HIS A 15 4.86 -1.01 -0.64
C HIS A 15 4.66 0.09 0.40
N PRO A 16 5.74 0.79 0.78
CA PRO A 16 5.62 2.01 1.58
C PRO A 16 4.72 3.03 0.86
N PHE A 17 3.74 3.57 1.57
CA PHE A 17 2.70 4.44 0.99
C PHE A 17 2.53 5.73 1.81
N ARG A 18 1.93 6.75 1.18
CA ARG A 18 1.57 8.00 1.84
C ARG A 18 0.06 8.19 1.73
N LEU A 19 -0.54 8.70 2.80
CA LEU A 19 -1.96 9.02 2.83
C LEU A 19 -2.13 10.54 2.73
N THR A 20 -3.08 11.00 1.91
CA THR A 20 -3.36 12.43 1.79
C THR A 20 -3.76 13.00 3.16
N GLY A 21 -3.15 14.12 3.56
CA GLY A 21 -3.31 14.71 4.89
C GLY A 21 -2.31 14.22 5.94
N HIS A 22 -1.46 13.25 5.60
CA HIS A 22 -0.40 12.73 6.47
C HIS A 22 0.96 12.85 5.77
N ASP A 23 1.87 13.62 6.35
CA ASP A 23 3.19 13.86 5.76
C ASP A 23 4.22 12.74 5.99
N ARG A 24 3.81 11.66 6.66
CA ARG A 24 4.67 10.51 6.92
C ARG A 24 4.52 9.42 5.86
N LEU A 25 5.60 8.64 5.72
CA LEU A 25 5.61 7.42 4.94
C LEU A 25 5.25 6.24 5.86
N PHE A 26 4.24 5.47 5.47
CA PHE A 26 3.78 4.29 6.21
C PHE A 26 4.49 3.04 5.69
N PRO A 27 4.87 2.09 6.56
CA PRO A 27 5.47 0.84 6.14
C PRO A 27 4.46 -0.05 5.38
N PRO A 28 4.91 -0.94 4.48
CA PRO A 28 4.05 -1.96 3.92
C PRO A 28 3.55 -2.90 5.02
N GLY A 29 2.33 -3.40 4.87
CA GLY A 29 1.69 -4.25 5.86
C GLY A 29 0.19 -4.36 5.72
N ILE A 30 -0.42 -5.04 6.68
CA ILE A 30 -1.88 -5.16 6.79
C ILE A 30 -2.36 -4.05 7.72
N TYR A 31 -3.35 -3.29 7.27
CA TYR A 31 -3.97 -2.20 8.02
C TYR A 31 -5.46 -2.45 8.18
N GLU A 32 -5.97 -2.25 9.39
CA GLU A 32 -7.42 -2.22 9.63
C GLU A 32 -7.97 -0.86 9.23
N VAL A 33 -9.10 -0.85 8.54
CA VAL A 33 -9.77 0.36 8.08
C VAL A 33 -11.23 0.29 8.53
N GLU A 34 -11.61 1.25 9.34
CA GLU A 34 -13.00 1.49 9.72
C GLU A 34 -13.58 2.52 8.78
N THR A 35 -14.55 2.14 7.95
CA THR A 35 -15.23 3.05 7.04
C THR A 35 -16.59 3.41 7.58
N THR A 36 -16.78 4.70 7.87
CA THR A 36 -18.07 5.26 8.22
C THR A 36 -18.83 5.55 6.93
N GLU A 37 -20.03 5.00 6.83
CA GLU A 37 -20.94 5.20 5.73
C GLU A 37 -22.23 5.86 6.22
N GLU A 38 -22.76 6.79 5.45
CA GLU A 38 -24.03 7.44 5.73
C GLU A 38 -25.07 7.01 4.68
N LEU A 39 -26.28 6.71 5.13
CA LEU A 39 -27.41 6.49 4.23
C LEU A 39 -27.71 7.81 3.50
N ASP A 40 -27.63 7.76 2.18
CA ASP A 40 -28.08 8.85 1.34
C ASP A 40 -29.62 8.88 1.32
N ALA A 41 -30.19 9.73 2.16
CA ALA A 41 -31.64 9.90 2.28
C ALA A 41 -32.27 10.51 1.02
N MET A 42 -31.47 11.10 0.13
CA MET A 42 -31.93 11.72 -1.11
C MET A 42 -31.85 10.78 -2.31
N ALA A 43 -31.20 9.62 -2.15
CA ALA A 43 -31.14 8.60 -3.20
C ALA A 43 -32.49 7.91 -3.36
N ALA A 44 -32.88 7.64 -4.61
CA ALA A 44 -34.11 6.90 -4.93
C ALA A 44 -34.09 5.43 -4.43
N THR A 45 -32.92 4.95 -4.02
CA THR A 45 -32.66 3.61 -3.47
C THR A 45 -31.90 3.72 -2.15
N ARG A 46 -31.87 2.63 -1.37
CA ARG A 46 -31.10 2.57 -0.12
C ARG A 46 -29.60 2.52 -0.40
N THR A 47 -29.00 3.67 -0.62
CA THR A 47 -27.59 3.84 -0.99
C THR A 47 -26.79 4.38 0.20
N TYR A 48 -25.63 3.78 0.46
CA TYR A 48 -24.70 4.25 1.50
C TYR A 48 -23.50 4.92 0.83
N LYS A 49 -23.17 6.14 1.25
CA LYS A 49 -21.97 6.85 0.80
C LYS A 49 -20.90 6.75 1.87
N LYS A 50 -19.67 6.38 1.49
CA LYS A 50 -18.51 6.45 2.40
C LYS A 50 -18.27 7.93 2.72
N ILE A 51 -18.21 8.28 3.99
CA ILE A 51 -17.97 9.67 4.43
C ILE A 51 -16.61 9.85 5.10
N GLU A 52 -16.05 8.78 5.67
CA GLU A 52 -14.78 8.85 6.41
C GLU A 52 -14.17 7.46 6.54
N CYS A 53 -12.84 7.37 6.47
CA CYS A 53 -12.09 6.17 6.83
C CYS A 53 -11.17 6.48 8.03
N ARG A 54 -11.20 5.59 9.03
CA ARG A 54 -10.30 5.59 10.18
C ARG A 54 -9.35 4.42 10.08
N ILE A 55 -8.06 4.65 10.31
CA ILE A 55 -7.04 3.60 10.28
C ILE A 55 -6.29 3.66 11.62
N PRO A 56 -6.60 2.78 12.58
CA PRO A 56 -5.79 2.65 13.78
C PRO A 56 -4.41 2.12 13.42
N VAL A 57 -3.37 2.81 13.88
CA VAL A 57 -1.97 2.43 13.69
C VAL A 57 -1.23 2.53 15.01
N LEU A 58 -0.29 1.60 15.23
CA LEU A 58 0.61 1.66 16.36
C LEU A 58 1.85 2.43 15.94
N VAL A 59 2.17 3.49 16.70
CA VAL A 59 3.37 4.30 16.48
C VAL A 59 4.31 4.14 17.66
N GLU A 60 5.60 3.97 17.35
CA GLU A 60 6.64 3.95 18.37
C GLU A 60 6.88 5.38 18.84
N GLY A 61 6.41 5.69 20.05
CA GLY A 61 6.73 6.91 20.76
C GLY A 61 8.12 6.86 21.39
N SER A 62 8.56 7.98 21.96
CA SER A 62 9.90 8.10 22.58
C SER A 62 10.14 7.16 23.78
N ARG A 63 9.08 6.55 24.33
CA ARG A 63 9.14 5.67 25.51
C ARG A 63 8.16 4.51 25.48
N ASP A 64 7.06 4.60 24.73
CA ASP A 64 5.97 3.64 24.69
C ASP A 64 5.37 3.54 23.28
N ILE A 65 4.64 2.46 23.01
CA ILE A 65 3.85 2.28 21.78
C ILE A 65 2.52 3.01 21.98
N GLU A 66 2.21 3.98 21.12
CA GLU A 66 0.96 4.74 21.15
C GLU A 66 0.03 4.29 20.01
N GLU A 67 -1.28 4.25 20.28
CA GLU A 67 -2.29 4.04 19.24
C GLU A 67 -2.71 5.40 18.66
N GLU A 68 -2.59 5.53 17.35
CA GLU A 68 -2.99 6.73 16.61
C GLU A 68 -4.08 6.35 15.60
N ILE A 69 -5.14 7.16 15.53
CA ILE A 69 -6.21 6.97 14.54
C ILE A 69 -6.00 7.95 13.40
N LEU A 70 -5.64 7.43 12.23
CA LEU A 70 -5.54 8.22 11.01
C LEU A 70 -6.93 8.46 10.45
N ILE A 71 -7.30 9.73 10.29
CA ILE A 71 -8.49 10.11 9.53
C ILE A 71 -8.08 10.33 8.08
N VAL A 72 -8.70 9.61 7.16
CA VAL A 72 -8.45 9.72 5.72
C VAL A 72 -9.74 9.76 4.92
N ASP A 73 -9.67 10.46 3.79
CA ASP A 73 -10.75 10.45 2.82
C ASP A 73 -10.84 9.05 2.15
N PRO A 74 -12.05 8.48 2.00
CA PRO A 74 -12.22 7.18 1.36
C PRO A 74 -11.65 7.09 -0.06
N ALA A 75 -11.75 8.16 -0.85
CA ALA A 75 -11.21 8.21 -2.21
C ALA A 75 -9.67 8.31 -2.20
N ALA A 76 -9.08 9.02 -1.23
CA ALA A 76 -7.63 9.05 -1.06
C ALA A 76 -7.08 7.66 -0.68
N LEU A 77 -7.78 6.92 0.19
CA LEU A 77 -7.41 5.55 0.54
C LEU A 77 -7.51 4.61 -0.67
N ASP A 78 -8.62 4.66 -1.41
CA ASP A 78 -8.80 3.83 -2.61
C ASP A 78 -7.74 4.17 -3.69
N ALA A 79 -7.36 5.45 -3.85
CA ALA A 79 -6.27 5.85 -4.74
C ALA A 79 -4.91 5.30 -4.30
N ALA A 80 -4.60 5.33 -2.99
CA ALA A 80 -3.36 4.76 -2.45
C ALA A 80 -3.27 3.25 -2.70
N LEU A 81 -4.39 2.53 -2.57
CA LEU A 81 -4.44 1.09 -2.88
C LEU A 81 -4.28 0.78 -4.36
N VAL A 82 -4.86 1.59 -5.24
CA VAL A 82 -4.66 1.46 -6.70
C VAL A 82 -3.20 1.69 -7.07
N LEU A 83 -2.55 2.70 -6.49
CA LEU A 83 -1.13 2.99 -6.71
C LEU A 83 -0.21 1.88 -6.17
N ASP A 84 -0.56 1.27 -5.04
CA ASP A 84 0.20 0.16 -4.46
C ASP A 84 0.10 -1.13 -5.29
N ALA A 85 -1.07 -1.37 -5.89
CA ALA A 85 -1.33 -2.51 -6.76
C ALA A 85 -0.77 -2.35 -8.19
N ASP A 86 -0.20 -1.19 -8.54
CA ASP A 86 0.30 -0.93 -9.88
C ASP A 86 1.58 -1.77 -10.16
N PRO A 87 1.52 -2.72 -11.11
CA PRO A 87 2.64 -3.59 -11.42
C PRO A 87 3.81 -2.83 -12.06
N LEU A 88 3.62 -1.62 -12.63
CA LEU A 88 4.68 -0.81 -13.21
C LEU A 88 5.78 -0.49 -12.18
N ARG A 89 5.44 -0.43 -10.88
CA ARG A 89 6.45 -0.31 -9.79
C ARG A 89 7.37 -1.53 -9.71
N GLU A 90 6.89 -2.70 -10.06
CA GLU A 90 7.68 -3.94 -10.13
C GLU A 90 8.58 -3.93 -11.38
N GLU A 91 8.07 -3.49 -12.52
CA GLU A 91 8.80 -3.41 -13.80
C GLU A 91 9.92 -2.34 -13.77
N GLU A 92 9.62 -1.15 -13.24
CA GLU A 92 10.61 -0.09 -13.03
C GLU A 92 11.68 -0.53 -12.00
N ARG A 93 11.30 -1.34 -10.98
CA ARG A 93 12.22 -1.91 -9.99
C ARG A 93 13.15 -2.95 -10.61
N GLU A 94 12.63 -3.87 -11.42
CA GLU A 94 13.41 -4.84 -12.19
C GLU A 94 14.38 -4.12 -13.14
N ALA A 95 13.94 -3.05 -13.80
CA ALA A 95 14.78 -2.24 -14.68
C ALA A 95 15.87 -1.45 -13.94
N LEU A 96 15.62 -0.99 -12.72
CA LEU A 96 16.61 -0.29 -11.88
C LEU A 96 17.64 -1.25 -11.27
N LEU A 97 17.20 -2.42 -10.80
CA LEU A 97 18.06 -3.47 -10.25
C LEU A 97 18.91 -4.15 -11.33
N GLY A 98 18.41 -4.26 -12.57
CA GLY A 98 19.15 -4.77 -13.73
C GLY A 98 20.32 -3.88 -14.20
N ARG A 99 20.37 -2.60 -13.82
CA ARG A 99 21.47 -1.69 -14.18
C ARG A 99 22.67 -1.72 -13.23
N LEU A 100 22.58 -2.41 -12.09
CA LEU A 100 23.69 -2.58 -11.13
C LEU A 100 24.38 -3.96 -11.25
N GLY A 101 24.26 -4.61 -12.41
CA GLY A 101 24.77 -5.96 -12.67
C GLY A 101 25.79 -6.09 -13.80
N THR A 102 26.60 -5.07 -14.13
CA THR A 102 27.83 -5.34 -14.90
C THR A 102 28.89 -5.93 -13.97
N SER A 103 29.03 -7.25 -13.98
CA SER A 103 30.32 -7.88 -13.73
C SER A 103 30.58 -8.93 -14.80
N ALA A 104 31.30 -8.49 -15.83
CA ALA A 104 31.99 -9.37 -16.74
C ALA A 104 33.16 -10.04 -16.00
N LYS A 105 33.31 -11.36 -16.17
CA LYS A 105 34.61 -12.05 -16.14
C LYS A 105 34.50 -13.37 -16.94
N PRO A 106 35.63 -13.89 -17.47
CA PRO A 106 36.06 -13.85 -18.87
C PRO A 106 35.89 -15.25 -19.54
N PRO A 107 36.27 -15.49 -20.81
CA PRO A 107 36.02 -16.78 -21.43
C PRO A 107 36.92 -17.84 -20.78
N ILE A 108 36.31 -18.90 -20.26
CA ILE A 108 37.04 -20.11 -19.84
C ILE A 108 37.47 -20.88 -21.09
N ALA A 109 38.71 -20.63 -21.51
CA ALA A 109 39.45 -21.59 -22.32
C ALA A 109 39.65 -22.87 -21.48
N ASN A 110 39.13 -24.00 -21.97
CA ASN A 110 39.61 -25.32 -21.56
C ASN A 110 39.79 -26.16 -22.84
N GLY A 111 41.06 -26.43 -23.14
CA GLY A 111 41.47 -27.36 -24.18
C GLY A 111 41.36 -28.81 -23.71
N GLY A 112 41.38 -29.73 -24.67
CA GLY A 112 41.56 -31.15 -24.41
C GLY A 112 40.74 -32.05 -25.33
N ALA A 113 41.20 -32.22 -26.56
CA ALA A 113 40.84 -33.39 -27.38
C ALA A 113 42.05 -33.81 -28.22
N SER A 114 43.05 -34.36 -27.53
CA SER A 114 43.91 -35.40 -28.08
C SER A 114 43.50 -36.69 -27.41
N GLN A 115 42.93 -37.61 -28.18
CA GLN A 115 43.16 -39.06 -28.19
C GLN A 115 42.02 -39.77 -28.95
N HIS A 116 42.27 -40.10 -30.22
CA HIS A 116 42.27 -41.49 -30.69
C HIS A 116 42.95 -41.61 -32.05
#